data_AF-A0A849GVZ0-F1
#
_entry.id   AF-A0A849GVZ0-F1
#
_cell.length_a   1.000
_cell.length_b   1.000
_cell.length_c   1.000
_cell.angle_alpha   90.00
_cell.angle_beta   90.00
_cell.angle_gamma   90.00
#
_symmetry.space_group_name_H-M   'P 1'
#
loop_
_entity.id
_entity.type
_entity.pdbx_description
1 polymer ?
#
loop_
_entity_poly.entity_id
_entity_poly.type
_entity_poly.pdbx_seq_one_letter_code
_entity_poly.pdbx_strand_id
1 'polypeptide(L)'
;MKITAIRAYQVDLPLKEGRYSWSNGNFVEVFDSTVIEVETDAGLKGYGECCPLGSAYLPAYAMGVRSGLAELAPQVIGLDPRDLGVLNRHMDAVLRGHPYVKAGIDVACWDILGQATGLPVYQLLGGKAQDDIHLYRAISQVEPAAMAANVAGYRDEGYTKFQLKVGADADSDIERIRLSAAEMRPGDVLVADANTGWTMHEAARVVNAVRDVDVYIEQPCPTYEECLVTRRRTS
;
A
#
# COMPACT_ATOMS: atom_id res chain seq x y z
N MET A 1 9.15 -30.50 3.04
CA MET A 1 9.11 -29.60 4.21
C MET A 1 7.64 -29.40 4.54
N LYS A 2 7.26 -29.22 5.80
CA LYS A 2 5.86 -29.05 6.17
C LYS A 2 5.69 -27.92 7.16
N ILE A 3 4.63 -27.14 6.99
CA ILE A 3 4.20 -26.14 7.97
C ILE A 3 3.78 -26.87 9.25
N THR A 4 4.34 -26.47 10.39
CA THR A 4 4.05 -27.06 11.71
C THR A 4 3.29 -26.10 12.62
N ALA A 5 3.48 -24.80 12.46
CA ALA A 5 2.74 -23.78 13.20
C ALA A 5 2.67 -22.47 12.42
N ILE A 6 1.65 -21.66 12.74
CA ILE A 6 1.55 -20.27 12.29
C ILE A 6 1.23 -19.43 13.52
N ARG A 7 2.00 -18.35 13.72
CA ARG A 7 1.82 -17.39 14.82
C ARG A 7 1.53 -16.02 14.24
N ALA A 8 0.64 -15.28 14.90
CA ALA A 8 0.35 -13.89 14.59
C ALA A 8 0.75 -13.02 15.79
N TYR A 9 1.55 -12.00 15.53
CA TYR A 9 2.00 -11.03 16.50
C TYR A 9 1.40 -9.67 16.15
N GLN A 10 0.80 -9.01 17.13
CA GLN A 10 0.35 -7.64 16.99
C GLN A 10 1.50 -6.70 17.34
N VAL A 11 1.69 -5.66 16.54
CA VAL A 11 2.68 -4.60 16.81
C VAL A 11 2.12 -3.24 16.42
N ASP A 12 2.30 -2.28 17.32
CA ASP A 12 1.99 -0.87 17.09
C ASP A 12 3.13 -0.20 16.34
N LEU A 13 2.80 0.47 15.23
CA LEU A 13 3.74 1.25 14.42
C LEU A 13 3.39 2.75 14.52
N PRO A 14 3.96 3.48 15.51
CA PRO A 14 3.75 4.92 15.63
C PRO A 14 4.44 5.69 14.50
N LEU A 15 3.83 6.79 14.08
CA LEU A 15 4.33 7.61 12.97
C LEU A 15 5.29 8.69 13.42
N LYS A 16 6.39 8.88 12.67
CA LYS A 16 7.38 9.95 12.91
C LYS A 16 6.75 11.36 12.83
N GLU A 17 5.80 11.54 11.92
CA GLU A 17 5.03 12.79 11.76
C GLU A 17 3.83 12.88 12.73
N GLY A 18 3.63 11.89 13.59
CA GLY A 18 2.52 11.80 14.54
C GLY A 18 1.18 11.38 13.90
N ARG A 19 0.91 11.80 12.67
CA ARG A 19 -0.36 11.51 11.98
C ARG A 19 -0.20 11.41 10.46
N TYR A 20 -0.92 10.45 9.88
CA TYR A 20 -1.08 10.31 8.44
C TYR A 20 -2.56 10.44 8.08
N SER A 21 -2.89 11.41 7.21
CA SER A 21 -4.26 11.75 6.80
C SER A 21 -4.44 11.57 5.30
N TRP A 22 -5.64 11.15 4.87
CA TRP A 22 -6.00 10.97 3.47
C TRP A 22 -7.48 11.30 3.22
N SER A 23 -7.96 10.97 2.02
CA SER A 23 -9.32 11.24 1.53
C SER A 23 -10.43 10.93 2.54
N ASN A 24 -11.56 11.64 2.40
CA ASN A 24 -12.73 11.53 3.27
C ASN A 24 -12.47 11.83 4.76
N GLY A 25 -11.46 12.65 5.06
CA GLY A 25 -11.13 13.06 6.43
C GLY A 25 -10.55 11.94 7.30
N ASN A 26 -10.12 10.83 6.69
CA ASN A 26 -9.55 9.70 7.40
C ASN A 26 -8.13 10.00 7.86
N PHE A 27 -7.74 9.38 8.98
CA PHE A 27 -6.39 9.47 9.49
C PHE A 27 -6.03 8.31 10.41
N VAL A 28 -4.74 8.18 10.69
CA VAL A 28 -4.17 7.26 11.67
C VAL A 28 -2.95 7.90 12.33
N GLU A 29 -2.73 7.59 13.62
CA GLU A 29 -1.58 8.06 14.40
C GLU A 29 -0.63 6.91 14.74
N VAL A 30 -1.20 5.74 15.01
CA VAL A 30 -0.49 4.49 15.25
C VAL A 30 -1.14 3.40 14.42
N PHE A 31 -0.37 2.76 13.56
CA PHE A 31 -0.85 1.63 12.78
C PHE A 31 -0.85 0.34 13.62
N ASP A 32 -1.91 -0.45 13.50
CA ASP A 32 -2.01 -1.79 14.07
C ASP A 32 -1.54 -2.80 13.00
N SER A 33 -0.28 -3.25 13.11
CA SER A 33 0.29 -4.24 12.19
C SER A 33 0.19 -5.65 12.75
N THR A 34 0.13 -6.63 11.86
CA THR A 34 0.18 -8.06 12.18
C THR A 34 1.36 -8.71 11.49
N VAL A 35 2.34 -9.15 12.27
CA VAL A 35 3.47 -9.97 11.81
C VAL A 35 3.10 -11.44 11.92
N ILE A 36 3.37 -12.21 10.88
CA ILE A 36 3.00 -13.62 10.73
C ILE A 36 4.30 -14.43 10.64
N GLU A 37 4.48 -15.36 11.57
CA GLU A 37 5.56 -16.34 11.56
C GLU A 37 4.99 -17.70 11.12
N VAL A 38 5.60 -18.31 10.10
CA VAL A 38 5.31 -19.68 9.66
C VAL A 38 6.49 -20.56 10.06
N GLU A 39 6.24 -21.58 10.88
CA GLU A 39 7.25 -22.55 11.32
C GLU A 39 7.19 -23.84 10.51
N THR A 40 8.33 -24.51 10.32
CA THR A 40 8.41 -25.76 9.55
C THR A 40 9.04 -26.92 10.32
N ASP A 41 8.78 -28.14 9.87
CA ASP A 41 9.40 -29.37 10.38
C ASP A 41 10.91 -29.49 10.11
N ALA A 42 11.43 -28.66 9.19
CA ALA A 42 12.85 -28.55 8.88
C ALA A 42 13.57 -27.48 9.72
N GLY A 43 12.87 -26.82 10.65
CA GLY A 43 13.42 -25.78 11.52
C GLY A 43 13.55 -24.40 10.88
N LEU A 44 13.18 -24.23 9.61
CA LEU A 44 13.09 -22.91 8.98
C LEU A 44 11.83 -22.18 9.44
N LYS A 45 11.95 -20.85 9.52
CA LYS A 45 10.85 -19.93 9.86
C LYS A 45 10.75 -18.83 8.82
N GLY A 46 9.54 -18.58 8.34
CA GLY A 46 9.24 -17.50 7.39
C GLY A 46 8.47 -16.38 8.04
N TYR A 47 8.72 -15.16 7.61
CA TYR A 47 8.04 -13.98 8.12
C TYR A 47 7.30 -13.22 7.02
N GLY A 48 6.06 -12.86 7.31
CA GLY A 48 5.25 -11.93 6.53
C GLY A 48 4.63 -10.87 7.42
N GLU A 49 4.22 -9.76 6.84
CA GLU A 49 3.59 -8.66 7.58
C GLU A 49 2.39 -8.13 6.81
N CYS A 50 1.30 -7.84 7.52
CA CYS A 50 0.15 -7.15 6.97
C CYS A 50 -0.28 -5.99 7.86
N CYS A 51 -0.28 -4.79 7.28
CA CYS A 51 -0.66 -3.55 7.94
C CYS A 51 -1.67 -2.76 7.09
N PRO A 52 -2.97 -3.09 7.15
CA PRO A 52 -3.99 -2.37 6.39
C PRO A 52 -4.12 -0.91 6.85
N LEU A 53 -4.44 0.01 5.92
CA LEU A 53 -4.79 1.42 6.17
C LEU A 53 -6.20 1.60 6.77
N GLY A 54 -6.55 0.73 7.73
CA GLY A 54 -7.87 0.68 8.36
C GLY A 54 -9.01 0.33 7.40
N SER A 55 -10.22 0.19 7.96
CA SER A 55 -11.43 -0.14 7.20
C SER A 55 -11.91 0.99 6.27
N ALA A 56 -11.33 2.18 6.39
CA ALA A 56 -11.73 3.35 5.64
C ALA A 56 -11.09 3.42 4.24
N TYR A 57 -9.98 2.72 4.00
CA TYR A 57 -9.33 2.69 2.70
C TYR A 57 -9.70 1.46 1.88
N LEU A 58 -9.66 0.29 2.51
CA LEU A 58 -9.98 -0.99 1.88
C LEU A 58 -10.90 -1.80 2.81
N PRO A 59 -11.64 -2.80 2.31
CA PRO A 59 -12.47 -3.68 3.14
C PRO A 59 -11.61 -4.65 3.97
N ALA A 60 -10.74 -4.09 4.80
CA ALA A 60 -9.76 -4.77 5.61
C ALA A 60 -9.31 -3.92 6.78
N TYR A 61 -8.98 -4.57 7.89
CA TYR A 61 -8.49 -3.95 9.10
C TYR A 61 -7.75 -5.00 9.92
N ALA A 62 -6.85 -4.57 10.81
CA ALA A 62 -5.92 -5.44 11.50
C ALA A 62 -6.58 -6.59 12.27
N MET A 63 -7.69 -6.33 12.98
CA MET A 63 -8.46 -7.38 13.65
C MET A 63 -9.04 -8.41 12.67
N GLY A 64 -9.48 -7.98 11.48
CA GLY A 64 -9.94 -8.87 10.42
C GLY A 64 -8.83 -9.74 9.83
N VAL A 65 -7.60 -9.23 9.79
CA VAL A 65 -6.42 -10.04 9.42
C VAL A 65 -6.22 -11.16 10.45
N ARG A 66 -6.20 -10.83 11.74
CA ARG A 66 -5.99 -11.82 12.81
C ARG A 66 -7.11 -12.84 12.92
N SER A 67 -8.37 -12.44 12.75
CA SER A 67 -9.49 -13.39 12.75
C SER A 67 -9.43 -14.31 11.53
N GLY A 68 -9.15 -13.77 10.34
CA GLY A 68 -9.01 -14.58 9.14
C GLY A 68 -7.82 -15.53 9.20
N LEU A 69 -6.72 -15.14 9.86
CA LEU A 69 -5.59 -16.04 10.13
C LEU A 69 -6.00 -17.18 11.06
N ALA A 70 -6.80 -16.92 12.09
CA ALA A 70 -7.29 -17.97 12.99
C ALA A 70 -8.17 -19.00 12.27
N GLU A 71 -8.92 -18.59 11.25
CA GLU A 71 -9.70 -19.48 10.38
C GLU A 71 -8.83 -20.25 9.39
N LEU A 72 -7.86 -19.57 8.75
CA LEU A 72 -7.07 -20.11 7.64
C LEU A 72 -5.89 -20.97 8.11
N ALA A 73 -5.22 -20.59 9.19
CA ALA A 73 -3.97 -21.23 9.65
C ALA A 73 -4.11 -22.75 9.88
N PRO A 74 -5.18 -23.26 10.53
CA PRO A 74 -5.34 -24.70 10.72
C PRO A 74 -5.44 -25.50 9.41
N GLN A 75 -5.91 -24.87 8.33
CA GLN A 75 -6.12 -25.52 7.03
C GLN A 75 -4.80 -25.74 6.26
N VAL A 76 -3.78 -24.93 6.54
CA VAL A 76 -2.49 -24.98 5.83
C VAL A 76 -1.41 -25.77 6.58
N ILE A 77 -1.67 -26.22 7.81
CA ILE A 77 -0.75 -27.09 8.55
C ILE A 77 -0.50 -28.39 7.77
N GLY A 78 0.76 -28.81 7.70
CA GLY A 78 1.18 -30.02 7.00
C GLY A 78 1.43 -29.85 5.49
N LEU A 79 1.05 -28.71 4.90
CA LEU A 79 1.39 -28.36 3.52
C LEU A 79 2.86 -27.95 3.40
N ASP A 80 3.44 -28.11 2.20
CA ASP A 80 4.81 -27.66 1.93
C ASP A 80 4.80 -26.16 1.58
N PRO A 81 5.48 -25.29 2.36
CA PRO A 81 5.47 -23.85 2.12
C PRO A 81 6.19 -23.44 0.83
N ARG A 82 6.97 -24.36 0.21
CA ARG A 82 7.70 -24.08 -1.03
C ARG A 82 6.80 -24.24 -2.26
N ASP A 83 5.68 -24.96 -2.13
CA ASP A 83 4.72 -25.18 -3.21
C ASP A 83 3.70 -24.03 -3.30
N LEU A 84 4.19 -22.81 -3.51
CA LEU A 84 3.43 -21.55 -3.41
C LEU A 84 2.10 -21.57 -4.20
N GLY A 85 2.11 -22.13 -5.41
CA GLY A 85 0.89 -22.23 -6.22
C GLY A 85 -0.13 -23.23 -5.66
N VAL A 86 0.32 -24.32 -5.03
CA VAL A 86 -0.58 -25.27 -4.35
C VAL A 86 -1.15 -24.64 -3.09
N LEU A 87 -0.29 -23.98 -2.30
CA LEU A 87 -0.69 -23.26 -1.09
C LEU A 87 -1.75 -22.20 -1.39
N ASN A 88 -1.51 -21.31 -2.36
CA ASN A 88 -2.46 -20.24 -2.71
C ASN A 88 -3.80 -20.80 -3.23
N ARG A 89 -3.78 -21.82 -4.10
CA ARG A 89 -5.02 -22.48 -4.54
C ARG A 89 -5.79 -23.11 -3.39
N HIS A 90 -5.09 -23.70 -2.42
CA HIS A 90 -5.71 -24.24 -1.23
C HIS A 90 -6.34 -23.12 -0.38
N MET A 91 -5.60 -22.04 -0.10
CA MET A 91 -6.10 -20.88 0.65
C MET A 91 -7.33 -20.25 -0.02
N ASP A 92 -7.36 -20.17 -1.35
CA ASP A 92 -8.50 -19.67 -2.11
C ASP A 92 -9.73 -20.57 -2.04
N ALA A 93 -9.53 -21.90 -2.00
CA ALA A 93 -10.62 -22.86 -1.87
C ALA A 93 -11.27 -22.84 -0.49
N VAL A 94 -10.48 -22.63 0.57
CA VAL A 94 -10.98 -22.67 1.96
C VAL A 94 -11.53 -21.33 2.45
N LEU A 95 -10.96 -20.20 2.02
CA LEU A 95 -11.39 -18.86 2.45
C LEU A 95 -11.57 -17.95 1.23
N ARG A 96 -12.82 -17.58 0.92
CA ARG A 96 -13.12 -16.63 -0.17
C ARG A 96 -12.69 -15.21 0.20
N GLY A 97 -12.09 -14.48 -0.72
CA GLY A 97 -11.62 -13.11 -0.48
C GLY A 97 -10.43 -13.05 0.48
N HIS A 98 -10.47 -12.10 1.41
CA HIS A 98 -9.46 -11.89 2.47
C HIS A 98 -8.00 -11.84 1.98
N PRO A 99 -7.68 -11.06 0.92
CA PRO A 99 -6.32 -11.03 0.37
C PRO A 99 -5.27 -10.58 1.41
N TYR A 100 -5.63 -9.70 2.35
CA TYR A 100 -4.76 -9.25 3.45
C TYR A 100 -4.30 -10.36 4.39
N VAL A 101 -5.17 -11.35 4.62
CA VAL A 101 -4.84 -12.54 5.43
C VAL A 101 -3.85 -13.41 4.66
N LYS A 102 -4.19 -13.71 3.40
CA LYS A 102 -3.44 -14.63 2.54
C LYS A 102 -2.06 -14.10 2.18
N ALA A 103 -1.95 -12.80 1.91
CA ALA A 103 -0.70 -12.15 1.56
C ALA A 103 0.38 -12.34 2.64
N GLY A 104 -0.01 -12.26 3.92
CA GLY A 104 0.92 -12.47 5.01
C GLY A 104 1.49 -13.89 5.10
N ILE A 105 0.66 -14.90 4.82
CA ILE A 105 1.12 -16.31 4.73
C ILE A 105 1.97 -16.52 3.47
N ASP A 106 1.55 -15.98 2.32
CA ASP A 106 2.28 -16.10 1.05
C ASP A 106 3.69 -15.52 1.16
N VAL A 107 3.83 -14.30 1.70
CA VAL A 107 5.13 -13.65 1.89
C VAL A 107 6.03 -14.45 2.84
N ALA A 108 5.48 -14.97 3.94
CA ALA A 108 6.23 -15.85 4.84
C ALA A 108 6.71 -17.13 4.15
N CYS A 109 5.91 -17.67 3.23
CA CYS A 109 6.29 -18.85 2.45
C CYS A 109 7.34 -18.54 1.38
N TRP A 110 7.30 -17.35 0.77
CA TRP A 110 8.39 -16.85 -0.09
C TRP A 110 9.70 -16.69 0.67
N ASP A 111 9.66 -16.19 1.91
CA ASP A 111 10.84 -16.10 2.79
C ASP A 111 11.42 -17.49 3.07
N ILE A 112 10.59 -18.47 3.45
CA ILE A 112 11.01 -19.88 3.61
C ILE A 112 11.61 -20.43 2.32
N LEU A 113 11.03 -20.15 1.16
CA LEU A 113 11.55 -20.61 -0.12
C LEU A 113 12.94 -20.02 -0.40
N GLY A 114 13.13 -18.72 -0.11
CA GLY A 114 14.44 -18.06 -0.19
C GLY A 114 15.48 -18.74 0.71
N GLN A 115 15.13 -18.95 1.99
CA GLN A 115 16.01 -19.62 2.94
C GLN A 115 16.34 -21.07 2.53
N ALA A 116 15.33 -21.84 2.10
CA ALA A 116 15.48 -23.24 1.71
C ALA A 116 16.34 -23.42 0.44
N THR A 117 16.39 -22.40 -0.43
CA THR A 117 17.17 -22.40 -1.66
C THR A 117 18.50 -21.66 -1.52
N GLY A 118 18.72 -20.93 -0.42
CA GLY A 118 19.87 -20.05 -0.25
C GLY A 118 19.88 -18.86 -1.21
N LEU A 119 18.72 -18.49 -1.77
CA LEU A 119 18.57 -17.41 -2.74
C LEU A 119 17.74 -16.26 -2.16
N PRO A 120 18.09 -15.00 -2.49
CA PRO A 120 17.22 -13.88 -2.16
C PRO A 120 15.92 -13.95 -2.97
N VAL A 121 14.81 -13.49 -2.39
CA VAL A 121 13.47 -13.58 -3.02
C VAL A 121 13.41 -12.92 -4.39
N TYR A 122 14.09 -11.79 -4.62
CA TYR A 122 14.14 -11.16 -5.94
C TYR A 122 14.72 -12.09 -7.02
N GLN A 123 15.65 -12.98 -6.66
CA GLN A 123 16.24 -13.93 -7.60
C GLN A 123 15.23 -15.00 -7.99
N LEU A 124 14.39 -15.41 -7.04
CA LEU A 124 13.30 -16.35 -7.26
C LEU A 124 12.13 -15.71 -8.05
N LEU A 125 11.93 -14.40 -7.93
CA LEU A 125 10.93 -13.62 -8.66
C LEU A 125 11.32 -13.31 -10.11
N GLY A 126 12.48 -13.75 -10.58
CA GLY A 126 12.91 -13.57 -11.98
C GLY A 126 14.32 -13.02 -12.15
N GLY A 127 15.02 -12.70 -11.06
CA GLY A 127 16.40 -12.21 -11.10
C GLY A 127 16.52 -10.71 -10.83
N LYS A 128 17.74 -10.27 -10.56
CA LYS A 128 18.05 -8.87 -10.31
C LYS A 128 17.97 -8.04 -11.60
N ALA A 129 16.99 -7.14 -11.67
CA ALA A 129 16.84 -6.20 -12.79
C ALA A 129 17.44 -4.82 -12.51
N GLN A 130 17.55 -4.43 -11.23
CA GLN A 130 18.04 -3.12 -10.79
C GLN A 130 18.94 -3.28 -9.56
N ASP A 131 19.97 -2.43 -9.45
CA ASP A 131 20.84 -2.37 -8.26
C ASP A 131 20.19 -1.61 -7.10
N ASP A 132 19.40 -0.59 -7.43
CA ASP A 132 18.66 0.28 -6.53
C ASP A 132 17.31 0.67 -7.13
N ILE A 133 16.41 1.19 -6.29
CA ILE A 133 15.08 1.65 -6.68
C ILE A 133 14.85 3.08 -6.20
N HIS A 134 14.22 3.88 -7.06
CA HIS A 134 13.77 5.22 -6.67
C HIS A 134 12.53 5.13 -5.79
N LEU A 135 12.61 5.71 -4.59
CA LEU A 135 11.50 5.80 -3.65
C LEU A 135 10.62 7.01 -3.96
N TYR A 136 9.36 6.95 -3.55
CA TYR A 136 8.48 8.11 -3.46
C TYR A 136 8.13 8.38 -2.00
N ARG A 137 7.80 9.63 -1.70
CA ARG A 137 7.26 10.03 -0.40
C ARG A 137 5.76 10.26 -0.51
N ALA A 138 4.98 9.54 0.27
CA ALA A 138 3.58 9.89 0.48
C ALA A 138 3.50 11.14 1.36
N ILE A 139 2.77 12.16 0.91
CA ILE A 139 2.61 13.43 1.61
C ILE A 139 1.19 13.47 2.18
N SER A 140 1.11 13.47 3.52
CA SER A 140 -0.13 13.49 4.28
C SER A 140 -1.03 14.68 3.90
N GLN A 141 -2.35 14.47 3.90
CA GLN A 141 -3.31 15.53 3.62
C GLN A 141 -3.36 16.53 4.78
N VAL A 142 -2.85 17.74 4.52
CA VAL A 142 -2.85 18.89 5.44
C VAL A 142 -3.21 20.16 4.67
N GLU A 143 -3.13 21.33 5.31
CA GLU A 143 -3.32 22.62 4.64
C GLU A 143 -2.35 22.80 3.45
N PRO A 144 -2.79 23.42 2.34
CA PRO A 144 -2.01 23.50 1.10
C PRO A 144 -0.56 23.98 1.27
N ALA A 145 -0.35 25.06 2.02
CA ALA A 145 0.98 25.60 2.26
C ALA A 145 1.87 24.66 3.09
N ALA A 146 1.30 23.96 4.07
CA ALA A 146 2.02 22.98 4.87
C ALA A 146 2.40 21.74 4.03
N MET A 147 1.52 21.34 3.11
CA MET A 147 1.77 20.23 2.19
C MET A 147 2.95 20.53 1.25
N ALA A 148 2.99 21.74 0.69
CA ALA A 148 4.10 22.20 -0.14
C ALA A 148 5.41 22.27 0.67
N ALA A 149 5.38 22.79 1.90
CA ALA A 149 6.54 22.81 2.77
C ALA A 149 7.07 21.40 3.09
N ASN A 150 6.18 20.42 3.27
CA ASN A 150 6.57 19.01 3.45
C ASN A 150 7.23 18.44 2.19
N VAL A 151 6.70 18.74 1.00
CA VAL A 151 7.34 18.35 -0.28
C VAL A 151 8.75 18.91 -0.34
N ALA A 152 8.93 20.21 -0.13
CA ALA A 152 10.25 20.85 -0.14
C ALA A 152 11.21 20.19 0.88
N GLY A 153 10.75 19.95 2.11
CA GLY A 153 11.56 19.29 3.14
C GLY A 153 12.02 17.88 2.77
N TYR A 154 11.11 17.02 2.30
CA TYR A 154 11.49 15.66 1.86
C TYR A 154 12.33 15.65 0.60
N ARG A 155 12.20 16.67 -0.25
CA ARG A 155 13.05 16.87 -1.41
C ARG A 155 14.49 17.17 -1.01
N ASP A 156 14.70 17.95 0.06
CA ASP A 156 16.02 18.20 0.64
C ASP A 156 16.63 16.94 1.30
N GLU A 157 15.80 15.97 1.70
CA GLU A 157 16.24 14.63 2.12
C GLU A 157 16.62 13.71 0.94
N GLY A 158 16.39 14.14 -0.31
CA GLY A 158 16.79 13.43 -1.53
C GLY A 158 15.66 12.70 -2.26
N TYR A 159 14.40 12.83 -1.83
CA TYR A 159 13.27 12.31 -2.61
C TYR A 159 13.07 13.11 -3.90
N THR A 160 12.80 12.40 -4.99
CA THR A 160 12.48 12.99 -6.30
C THR A 160 11.09 12.60 -6.81
N LYS A 161 10.31 11.88 -5.99
CA LYS A 161 8.95 11.44 -6.33
C LYS A 161 8.04 11.65 -5.13
N PHE A 162 6.87 12.23 -5.35
CA PHE A 162 5.93 12.60 -4.30
C PHE A 162 4.53 12.17 -4.67
N GLN A 163 3.81 11.58 -3.71
CA GLN A 163 2.40 11.23 -3.84
C GLN A 163 1.60 12.04 -2.83
N LEU A 164 0.89 13.05 -3.31
CA LEU A 164 0.03 13.92 -2.53
C LEU A 164 -1.25 13.17 -2.17
N LYS A 165 -1.60 13.13 -0.89
CA LYS A 165 -2.93 12.69 -0.44
C LYS A 165 -3.94 13.81 -0.60
N VAL A 166 -4.69 13.76 -1.70
CA VAL A 166 -5.82 14.63 -2.02
C VAL A 166 -7.13 13.84 -1.82
N GLY A 167 -8.24 14.23 -2.45
CA GLY A 167 -9.53 13.54 -2.26
C GLY A 167 -10.34 14.11 -1.09
N ALA A 168 -10.21 15.41 -0.86
CA ALA A 168 -11.05 16.19 0.05
C ALA A 168 -11.98 17.09 -0.78
N ASP A 169 -12.08 18.38 -0.46
CA ASP A 169 -12.76 19.34 -1.32
C ASP A 169 -11.88 19.71 -2.53
N ALA A 170 -12.53 19.84 -3.69
CA ALA A 170 -11.83 20.07 -4.95
C ALA A 170 -11.03 21.39 -5.00
N ASP A 171 -11.50 22.44 -4.31
CA ASP A 171 -10.83 23.76 -4.35
C ASP A 171 -9.51 23.73 -3.57
N SER A 172 -9.53 23.17 -2.36
CA SER A 172 -8.30 23.00 -1.58
C SER A 172 -7.35 21.98 -2.21
N ASP A 173 -7.86 20.94 -2.87
CA ASP A 173 -7.02 19.97 -3.59
C ASP A 173 -6.34 20.58 -4.82
N ILE A 174 -7.00 21.48 -5.56
CA ILE A 174 -6.36 22.26 -6.62
C ILE A 174 -5.21 23.10 -6.05
N GLU A 175 -5.44 23.75 -4.91
CA GLU A 175 -4.42 24.56 -4.23
C GLU A 175 -3.25 23.69 -3.73
N ARG A 176 -3.52 22.55 -3.08
CA ARG A 176 -2.52 21.56 -2.64
C ARG A 176 -1.62 21.13 -3.80
N ILE A 177 -2.21 20.79 -4.94
CA ILE A 177 -1.46 20.34 -6.12
C ILE A 177 -0.60 21.48 -6.66
N ARG A 178 -1.17 22.68 -6.84
CA ARG A 178 -0.42 23.81 -7.43
C ARG A 178 0.72 24.29 -6.55
N LEU A 179 0.51 24.42 -5.24
CA LEU A 179 1.57 24.84 -4.32
C LEU A 179 2.65 23.77 -4.20
N SER A 180 2.29 22.49 -4.12
CA SER A 180 3.27 21.40 -4.07
C SER A 180 4.08 21.30 -5.38
N ALA A 181 3.43 21.53 -6.54
CA ALA A 181 4.11 21.53 -7.83
C ALA A 181 5.12 22.67 -7.97
N ALA A 182 4.90 23.82 -7.32
CA ALA A 182 5.84 24.93 -7.32
C ALA A 182 7.18 24.61 -6.62
N GLU A 183 7.19 23.60 -5.75
CA GLU A 183 8.40 23.12 -5.03
C GLU A 183 9.21 22.07 -5.82
N MET A 184 8.67 21.61 -6.95
CA MET A 184 9.28 20.56 -7.77
C MET A 184 10.42 21.11 -8.65
N ARG A 185 11.46 20.29 -8.87
CA ARG A 185 12.52 20.59 -9.85
C ARG A 185 12.35 19.72 -11.11
N PRO A 186 12.97 20.11 -12.25
CA PRO A 186 12.91 19.30 -13.47
C PRO A 186 13.37 17.86 -13.22
N GLY A 187 12.52 16.90 -13.60
CA GLY A 187 12.76 15.46 -13.41
C GLY A 187 12.14 14.87 -12.15
N ASP A 188 11.66 15.69 -11.22
CA ASP A 188 10.86 15.20 -10.10
C ASP A 188 9.47 14.76 -10.58
N VAL A 189 8.86 13.77 -9.91
CA VAL A 189 7.53 13.23 -10.26
C VAL A 189 6.52 13.61 -9.19
N LEU A 190 5.42 14.24 -9.60
CA LEU A 190 4.29 14.55 -8.72
C LEU A 190 3.08 13.67 -9.08
N VAL A 191 2.51 13.03 -8.06
CA VAL A 191 1.27 12.25 -8.19
C VAL A 191 0.24 12.82 -7.23
N ALA A 192 -0.94 13.18 -7.73
CA ALA A 192 -2.10 13.54 -6.94
C ALA A 192 -3.00 12.31 -6.79
N ASP A 193 -2.91 11.65 -5.63
CA ASP A 193 -3.68 10.46 -5.31
C ASP A 193 -4.90 10.83 -4.45
N ALA A 194 -6.08 10.73 -5.07
CA ALA A 194 -7.33 11.09 -4.42
C ALA A 194 -7.90 9.96 -3.54
N ASN A 195 -7.33 8.75 -3.59
CA ASN A 195 -7.79 7.59 -2.84
C ASN A 195 -9.33 7.50 -2.80
N THR A 196 -9.95 7.51 -3.99
CA THR A 196 -11.41 7.42 -4.21
C THR A 196 -12.26 8.60 -3.70
N GLY A 197 -11.64 9.68 -3.21
CA GLY A 197 -12.31 10.76 -2.49
C GLY A 197 -13.16 11.72 -3.33
N TRP A 198 -13.00 11.73 -4.66
CA TRP A 198 -13.79 12.63 -5.51
C TRP A 198 -14.95 11.91 -6.19
N THR A 199 -16.08 12.59 -6.24
CA THR A 199 -17.09 12.32 -7.27
C THR A 199 -16.54 12.64 -8.66
N MET A 200 -17.14 12.09 -9.72
CA MET A 200 -16.72 12.40 -11.10
C MET A 200 -16.75 13.91 -11.42
N HIS A 201 -17.67 14.67 -10.80
CA HIS A 201 -17.75 16.12 -11.01
C HIS A 201 -16.58 16.85 -10.38
N GLU A 202 -16.25 16.53 -9.13
CA GLU A 202 -15.09 17.10 -8.41
C GLU A 202 -13.79 16.73 -9.13
N ALA A 203 -13.63 15.47 -9.51
CA ALA A 203 -12.47 15.00 -10.26
C ALA A 203 -12.31 15.78 -11.58
N ALA A 204 -13.40 15.98 -12.33
CA ALA A 204 -13.36 16.78 -13.55
C ALA A 204 -12.94 18.24 -13.27
N ARG A 205 -13.40 18.86 -12.18
CA ARG A 205 -12.98 20.21 -11.79
C ARG A 205 -11.48 20.26 -11.50
N VAL A 206 -10.97 19.35 -10.66
CA VAL A 206 -9.56 19.31 -10.27
C VAL A 206 -8.66 19.10 -11.48
N VAL A 207 -8.89 18.03 -12.26
CA VAL A 207 -8.04 17.71 -13.42
C VAL A 207 -8.06 18.83 -14.47
N ASN A 208 -9.22 19.43 -14.71
CA ASN A 208 -9.31 20.57 -15.63
C ASN A 208 -8.51 21.79 -15.15
N ALA A 209 -8.47 22.01 -13.83
CA ALA A 209 -7.85 23.16 -13.21
C ALA A 209 -6.34 23.00 -12.98
N VAL A 210 -5.77 21.80 -13.13
CA VAL A 210 -4.32 21.54 -13.01
C VAL A 210 -3.70 21.02 -14.31
N ARG A 211 -4.38 21.21 -15.44
CA ARG A 211 -3.94 20.70 -16.76
C ARG A 211 -2.60 21.25 -17.25
N ASP A 212 -2.22 22.43 -16.78
CA ASP A 212 -0.95 23.11 -17.03
C ASP A 212 0.17 22.68 -16.07
N VAL A 213 -0.13 21.81 -15.10
CA VAL A 213 0.83 21.26 -14.14
C VAL A 213 1.26 19.87 -14.61
N ASP A 214 2.57 19.59 -14.55
CA ASP A 214 3.11 18.25 -14.78
C ASP A 214 2.81 17.35 -13.56
N VAL A 215 1.61 16.75 -13.55
CA VAL A 215 1.10 15.94 -12.44
C VAL A 215 0.35 14.71 -12.94
N TYR A 216 0.60 13.57 -12.30
CA TYR A 216 -0.19 12.36 -12.50
C TYR A 216 -1.43 12.37 -11.62
N ILE A 217 -2.56 11.90 -12.13
CA ILE A 217 -3.80 11.75 -11.36
C ILE A 217 -4.01 10.27 -11.05
N GLU A 218 -4.07 9.92 -9.77
CA GLU A 218 -4.21 8.54 -9.29
C GLU A 218 -5.56 8.35 -8.57
N GLN A 219 -6.26 7.26 -8.95
CA GLN A 219 -7.51 6.78 -8.36
C GLN A 219 -8.53 7.88 -7.97
N PRO A 220 -8.97 8.73 -8.92
CA PRO A 220 -9.82 9.89 -8.62
C PRO A 220 -11.16 9.51 -7.98
N CYS A 221 -11.74 8.37 -8.38
CA CYS A 221 -13.10 7.98 -8.01
C CYS A 221 -13.16 6.56 -7.41
N PRO A 222 -14.27 6.19 -6.73
CA PRO A 222 -14.46 4.87 -6.12
C PRO A 222 -14.42 3.69 -7.08
N THR A 223 -15.03 3.82 -8.27
CA THR A 223 -15.13 2.70 -9.22
C THR A 223 -14.21 2.86 -10.41
N TYR A 224 -13.91 1.72 -11.04
CA TYR A 224 -13.16 1.68 -12.30
C TYR A 224 -13.88 2.47 -13.40
N GLU A 225 -15.20 2.30 -13.53
CA GLU A 225 -16.03 2.96 -14.54
C GLU A 225 -16.00 4.48 -14.39
N GLU A 226 -16.12 4.99 -13.16
CA GLU A 226 -16.03 6.43 -12.89
C GLU A 226 -14.65 6.99 -13.21
N CYS A 227 -13.57 6.29 -12.83
CA CYS A 227 -12.21 6.68 -13.19
C CYS A 227 -12.00 6.71 -14.71
N LEU A 228 -12.53 5.72 -15.42
CA LEU A 228 -12.46 5.63 -16.88
C LEU A 228 -13.23 6.77 -17.56
N VAL A 229 -14.41 7.13 -17.04
CA VAL A 229 -15.21 8.27 -17.54
C VAL A 229 -14.47 9.58 -17.30
N THR A 230 -13.92 9.79 -16.10
CA THR A 230 -13.12 10.98 -15.77
C THR A 230 -11.97 11.11 -16.75
N ARG A 231 -11.14 10.06 -16.91
CA ARG A 231 -10.03 10.06 -17.87
C ARG A 231 -10.48 10.45 -19.27
N ARG A 232 -11.53 9.81 -19.82
CA ARG A 232 -12.02 10.09 -21.19
C ARG A 232 -12.51 11.53 -21.39
N ARG A 233 -12.88 12.23 -20.32
CA ARG A 233 -13.39 13.62 -20.38
C ARG A 233 -12.32 14.66 -20.14
N THR A 234 -11.16 14.27 -19.59
CA THR A 234 -10.11 15.19 -19.18
C THR A 234 -8.77 14.97 -19.87
N SER A 235 -8.62 13.86 -20.61
CA SER A 235 -7.47 13.55 -21.49
C SER A 235 -7.49 14.34 -22.79
#